data_AF-A0A1I5C3M8-F1
#
_entry.id   AF-A0A1I5C3M8-F1
#
_cell.length_a   1.000
_cell.length_b   1.000
_cell.length_c   1.000
_cell.angle_alpha   90.00
_cell.angle_beta   90.00
_cell.angle_gamma   90.00
#
_symmetry.space_group_name_H-M   'P 1'
#
loop_
_entity.id
_entity.type
_entity.pdbx_description
1 polymer ?
#
loop_
_entity_poly.entity_id
_entity_poly.type
_entity_poly.pdbx_seq_one_letter_code
_entity_poly.pdbx_strand_id
1 'polypeptide(L)'
;MKAWSNDEHYLRNLTIPQKSDKVRYYGISIDAGYYLTENTKIYTAVTWNKYREGKGKTRFIYNDIGHTEQLGDDTIGIENQNYNIGLGLQYHF
;
A
#
# COMPACT_ATOMS: atom_id res chain seq x y z
N MET A 1 5.38 4.42 -9.12
CA MET A 1 4.32 4.81 -8.17
C MET A 1 4.96 5.56 -7.00
N LYS A 2 4.16 6.31 -6.24
CA LYS A 2 4.60 6.95 -5.01
C LYS A 2 4.06 6.16 -3.81
N ALA A 3 4.84 6.06 -2.75
CA ALA A 3 4.42 5.48 -1.49
C ALA A 3 4.78 6.40 -0.32
N TRP A 4 3.92 6.37 0.70
CA TRP A 4 4.07 7.12 1.93
C TRP A 4 3.85 6.18 3.11
N SER A 5 4.61 6.39 4.17
CA SER A 5 4.44 5.74 5.46
C SER A 5 4.69 6.78 6.56
N ASN A 6 4.14 6.53 7.74
CA ASN A 6 4.34 7.35 8.93
C ASN A 6 4.53 6.42 10.12
N ASP A 7 5.70 6.50 10.74
CA ASP A 7 6.03 5.70 11.91
C ASP A 7 6.07 6.61 13.14
N GLU A 8 5.32 6.25 14.18
CA GLU A 8 5.23 6.97 15.44
C GLU A 8 5.81 6.11 16.57
N HIS A 9 6.99 6.49 17.03
CA HIS A 9 7.64 5.90 18.19
C HIS A 9 7.19 6.65 19.46
N TYR A 10 5.99 6.33 19.97
CA TYR A 10 5.41 7.00 21.14
C TYR A 10 6.32 6.99 22.38
N LEU A 11 7.04 5.90 22.63
CA LEU A 11 7.99 5.80 23.76
C LEU A 11 9.21 6.72 23.64
N ARG A 12 9.47 7.26 22.44
CA ARG A 12 10.59 8.16 22.16
C ARG A 12 10.13 9.55 21.72
N ASN A 13 8.82 9.83 21.77
CA ASN A 13 8.22 11.05 21.23
C ASN A 13 8.75 11.39 19.82
N LEU A 14 8.92 10.37 18.96
CA LEU A 14 9.57 10.52 17.67
C LEU A 14 8.60 10.13 16.54
N THR A 15 8.47 11.00 15.54
CA THR A 15 7.70 10.73 14.31
C THR A 15 8.64 10.66 13.11
N ILE A 16 8.48 9.63 12.29
CA ILE A 16 9.35 9.32 11.15
C ILE A 16 8.48 9.20 9.88
N PRO A 17 8.17 10.32 9.20
CA PRO A 17 7.49 10.28 7.92
C PRO A 17 8.42 9.80 6.81
N GLN A 18 7.91 8.92 5.96
CA GLN A 18 8.67 8.22 4.93
C GLN A 18 8.00 8.41 3.57
N LYS A 19 8.79 8.72 2.53
CA LYS A 19 8.28 8.89 1.16
C LYS A 19 9.23 8.28 0.14
N SER A 20 8.68 7.47 -0.78
CA SER A 20 9.38 6.98 -1.96
C SER A 20 8.61 7.34 -3.24
N ASP A 21 9.32 7.83 -4.26
CA ASP A 21 8.74 8.21 -5.55
C ASP A 21 8.97 7.17 -6.67
N LYS A 22 9.75 6.11 -6.41
CA LYS A 22 10.19 5.12 -7.43
C LYS A 22 9.78 3.67 -7.10
N VAL A 23 8.60 3.48 -6.53
CA VAL A 23 8.04 2.15 -6.24
C VAL A 23 7.56 1.48 -7.52
N ARG A 24 7.90 0.19 -7.70
CA ARG A 24 7.40 -0.65 -8.81
C ARG A 24 6.22 -1.49 -8.35
N TYR A 25 5.18 -1.57 -9.16
CA TYR A 25 3.96 -2.30 -8.85
C TYR A 25 3.70 -3.41 -9.87
N TYR A 26 3.25 -4.57 -9.36
CA TYR A 26 2.80 -5.72 -10.12
C TYR A 26 1.47 -6.17 -9.54
N GLY A 27 0.49 -6.44 -10.40
CA GLY A 27 -0.84 -6.89 -10.00
C GLY A 27 -1.31 -8.01 -10.90
N ILE A 28 -1.96 -9.01 -10.31
CA ILE A 28 -2.64 -10.10 -11.01
C ILE A 28 -4.04 -10.20 -10.43
N SER A 29 -5.06 -10.25 -11.29
CA SER A 29 -6.45 -10.47 -10.88
C SER A 29 -7.08 -11.53 -11.76
N ILE A 30 -7.75 -12.49 -11.13
CA ILE A 30 -8.46 -13.58 -11.80
C ILE A 30 -9.84 -13.67 -11.17
N ASP A 31 -10.89 -13.68 -11.98
CA ASP A 31 -12.25 -13.94 -11.54
C ASP A 31 -12.89 -15.09 -12.32
N ALA A 32 -13.79 -15.79 -11.66
CA ALA A 32 -14.64 -16.82 -12.25
C ALA A 32 -16.06 -16.64 -11.74
N GLY A 33 -17.04 -16.66 -12.64
CA GLY A 33 -18.43 -16.44 -12.29
C GLY A 33 -19.43 -17.16 -13.18
N TYR A 34 -20.66 -17.20 -12.70
CA TYR A 34 -21.80 -17.87 -13.34
C TYR A 34 -22.99 -16.92 -13.41
N TYR A 35 -23.68 -16.90 -14.55
CA TYR A 35 -24.88 -16.10 -14.75
C TYR A 35 -26.10 -16.80 -14.14
N LEU A 36 -26.65 -16.24 -13.06
CA LEU A 36 -27.90 -16.68 -12.45
C LEU A 36 -29.11 -16.30 -13.29
N THR A 37 -29.03 -15.14 -13.95
CA THR A 37 -29.98 -14.64 -14.95
C THR A 37 -29.18 -13.98 -16.09
N GLU A 38 -29.83 -13.61 -17.19
CA GLU A 38 -29.19 -12.90 -18.31
C GLU A 38 -28.46 -11.62 -17.86
N ASN A 39 -28.91 -11.02 -16.76
CA ASN A 39 -28.39 -9.74 -16.24
C ASN A 39 -27.60 -9.89 -14.93
N THR A 40 -27.56 -11.06 -14.31
CA THR A 40 -26.97 -11.25 -12.97
C THR A 40 -25.91 -12.34 -12.96
N LYS A 41 -24.67 -11.99 -12.64
CA LYS A 41 -23.53 -12.91 -12.47
C LYS A 41 -23.12 -12.99 -11.01
N ILE A 42 -23.09 -14.18 -10.42
CA ILE A 42 -22.37 -14.44 -9.18
C ILE A 42 -20.93 -14.80 -9.52
N TYR A 43 -19.95 -14.26 -8.81
CA TYR A 43 -18.54 -14.50 -9.11
C TYR A 43 -17.67 -14.58 -7.85
N THR A 44 -16.52 -15.23 -8.03
CA THR A 44 -15.43 -15.27 -7.08
C THR A 44 -14.22 -14.62 -7.74
N ALA A 45 -13.45 -13.84 -7.00
CA ALA A 45 -12.28 -13.15 -7.51
C ALA A 45 -11.10 -13.29 -6.56
N VAL A 46 -9.91 -13.44 -7.14
CA VAL A 46 -8.63 -13.45 -6.43
C VAL A 46 -7.74 -12.39 -7.05
N THR A 47 -7.19 -11.54 -6.20
CA THR A 47 -6.25 -10.49 -6.60
C THR A 47 -4.99 -10.60 -5.76
N TRP A 48 -3.84 -10.55 -6.43
CA TRP A 48 -2.53 -10.41 -5.82
C TRP A 48 -1.89 -9.10 -6.26
N ASN A 49 -1.36 -8.36 -5.30
CA ASN A 49 -0.65 -7.12 -5.57
C ASN A 49 0.70 -7.12 -4.88
N LYS A 50 1.74 -6.69 -5.59
CA LYS A 50 3.09 -6.52 -5.06
C LYS A 50 3.63 -5.14 -5.41
N TYR A 51 4.01 -4.40 -4.38
CA TYR A 51 4.73 -3.14 -4.43
C TYR A 51 6.17 -3.43 -4.02
N ARG A 52 7.09 -3.54 -4.98
CA ARG A 52 8.51 -3.76 -4.68
C ARG A 52 9.11 -2.54 -4.00
N GLU A 53 10.08 -2.79 -3.12
CA GLU A 53 10.81 -1.76 -2.38
C GLU A 53 11.16 -0.54 -3.25
N GLY A 54 10.56 0.59 -2.88
CA GLY A 54 10.98 1.89 -3.36
C GLY A 54 11.85 2.56 -2.30
N LYS A 55 13.07 2.93 -2.69
CA LYS A 55 13.94 3.76 -1.85
C LYS A 55 13.48 5.20 -1.83
N GLY A 56 13.67 5.86 -0.72
CA GLY A 56 13.06 7.16 -0.46
C GLY A 56 13.80 8.01 0.55
N LYS A 57 13.20 9.17 0.84
CA LYS A 57 13.70 10.12 1.84
C LYS A 57 12.88 10.01 3.10
N THR A 58 13.50 10.35 4.23
CA THR A 58 12.82 10.46 5.51
C THR A 58 13.44 11.56 6.36
N ARG A 59 12.83 11.82 7.51
CA ARG A 59 13.30 12.75 8.53
C ARG A 59 12.86 12.25 9.90
N PHE A 60 13.59 12.62 10.93
CA PHE A 60 13.21 12.41 12.32
C PHE A 60 12.59 13.68 12.87
N ILE A 61 11.41 13.57 13.46
CA ILE A 61 10.72 14.67 14.13
C ILE A 61 10.67 14.33 15.62
N TYR A 62 11.52 14.99 16.40
CA TYR A 62 11.58 14.86 17.85
C TYR A 62 10.54 15.81 18.46
N ASN A 63 9.41 15.25 18.91
CA ASN A 63 8.25 16.00 19.38
C ASN A 63 8.45 16.57 20.80
N ASP A 64 9.38 16.01 21.58
CA ASP A 64 9.74 16.48 22.92
C ASP A 64 10.51 17.80 22.89
N ILE A 65 11.38 18.00 21.91
CA ILE A 65 12.23 19.20 21.77
C ILE A 65 11.89 20.06 20.54
N GLY A 66 10.92 19.64 19.72
CA GLY A 66 10.52 20.36 18.49
C GLY A 66 11.58 20.35 17.40
N HIS A 67 12.53 19.41 17.44
CA HIS A 67 13.65 19.33 16.50
C HIS A 67 13.30 18.42 15.31
N THR A 68 13.77 18.78 14.11
CA THR A 68 13.65 17.94 12.93
C THR A 68 15.01 17.70 12.29
N GLU A 69 15.37 16.44 12.11
CA GLU A 69 16.60 16.02 11.44
C GLU A 69 16.26 15.39 10.08
N GLN A 70 16.87 15.87 9.00
CA GLN A 70 16.68 15.27 7.68
C GLN A 70 17.67 14.13 7.47
N LEU A 71 17.17 12.97 7.05
CA LEU A 71 18.02 11.88 6.60
C LEU A 71 18.24 11.99 5.09
N GLY A 72 19.43 11.58 4.66
CA GLY A 72 19.84 11.63 3.26
C GLY A 72 18.96 10.80 2.33
N ASP A 73 19.29 10.88 1.04
CA ASP A 73 18.54 10.17 0.01
C ASP A 73 18.73 8.65 0.12
N ASP A 74 17.70 7.90 -0.27
CA ASP A 74 17.68 6.43 -0.29
C ASP A 74 17.95 5.73 1.06
N THR A 75 17.63 6.40 2.17
CA THR A 75 17.84 5.92 3.55
C THR A 75 16.71 5.02 4.08
N ILE A 76 15.60 4.93 3.35
CA ILE A 76 14.44 4.10 3.70
C ILE A 76 13.99 3.25 2.51
N GLY A 77 13.26 2.17 2.81
CA GLY A 77 12.60 1.32 1.82
C GLY A 77 11.15 1.07 2.20
N ILE A 78 10.23 1.21 1.24
CA ILE A 78 8.80 0.88 1.42
C ILE A 78 8.42 -0.22 0.42
N GLU A 79 8.02 -1.39 0.92
CA GLU A 79 7.52 -2.55 0.16
C GLU A 79 6.18 -3.00 0.75
N ASN A 80 5.28 -3.53 -0.10
CA ASN A 80 4.04 -4.14 0.34
C ASN A 80 3.62 -5.30 -0.57
N GLN A 81 2.94 -6.29 0.00
CA GLN A 81 2.34 -7.39 -0.75
C GLN A 81 0.99 -7.73 -0.14
N ASN A 82 -0.05 -7.82 -0.96
CA ASN A 82 -1.39 -8.16 -0.51
C ASN A 82 -2.04 -9.22 -1.40
N TYR A 83 -2.97 -9.94 -0.78
CA TYR A 83 -3.82 -10.94 -1.40
C TYR A 83 -5.25 -10.63 -0.99
N ASN A 84 -6.15 -10.59 -1.96
CA ASN A 84 -7.58 -10.42 -1.72
C ASN A 84 -8.32 -11.59 -2.37
N ILE A 85 -9.28 -12.15 -1.63
CA ILE A 85 -10.20 -13.15 -2.13
C ILE A 85 -11.60 -12.63 -1.81
N GLY A 86 -12.45 -12.56 -2.84
CA GLY A 86 -13.78 -11.99 -2.73
C GLY A 86 -14.84 -12.86 -3.40
N LEU A 87 -16.05 -12.78 -2.86
CA LEU A 87 -17.28 -13.29 -3.46
C LEU A 87 -18.17 -12.09 -3.76
N GLY A 88 -18.77 -12.03 -4.95
CA GLY A 88 -19.53 -10.87 -5.39
C GLY A 88 -20.69 -11.22 -6.31
N LEU A 89 -21.60 -10.26 -6.47
CA LEU A 89 -22.71 -10.29 -7.42
C LEU A 89 -22.58 -9.07 -8.34
N GLN A 90 -22.63 -9.29 -9.64
CA GLN A 90 -22.56 -8.26 -10.68
C GLN A 90 -23.90 -8.23 -11.43
N TYR A 91 -24.52 -7.06 -11.51
CA TYR A 91 -25.77 -6.83 -12.25
C TYR A 91 -25.52 -5.91 -13.46
N HIS A 92 -26.09 -6.24 -14.62
CA HIS A 92 -26.01 -5.44 -15.85
C HIS A 92 -27.39 -4.84 -16.16
N PHE A 93 -27.45 -3.51 -16.21
CA PHE A 93 -28.66 -2.73 -16.49
C PHE A 93 -28.89 -2.53 -17.98
#